data_AF-A0A450SHV0-F1
#
_entry.id   AF-A0A450SHV0-F1
#
_cell.length_a   1.000
_cell.length_b   1.000
_cell.length_c   1.000
_cell.angle_alpha   90.00
_cell.angle_beta   90.00
_cell.angle_gamma   90.00
#
_symmetry.space_group_name_H-M   'P 1'
#
loop_
_entity.id
_entity.type
_entity.pdbx_description
1 polymer ?
#
loop_
_entity_poly.entity_id
_entity_poly.type
_entity_poly.pdbx_seq_one_letter_code
_entity_poly.pdbx_strand_id
1 'polypeptide(L)'
;MTTITFDTLKFVRTLQAANFSEEQAEALSTAIKDVQRESDLATKADLRELEKAIKADLKETENRIIYRLTLQMGDMFIANIVALTALYKLFVS
;
A
#
# COMPACT_ATOMS: atom_id res chain seq x y z
N MET A 1 -4.77 -13.38 -10.19
CA MET A 1 -4.01 -12.52 -11.14
C MET A 1 -4.70 -12.61 -12.49
N THR A 2 -5.12 -11.50 -13.08
CA THR A 2 -5.49 -11.50 -14.50
C THR A 2 -4.19 -11.50 -15.28
N THR A 3 -3.74 -12.69 -15.68
CA THR A 3 -2.59 -12.85 -16.55
C THR A 3 -2.91 -12.16 -17.86
N ILE A 4 -2.18 -11.10 -18.21
CA ILE A 4 -2.24 -10.55 -19.57
C ILE A 4 -1.58 -11.61 -20.46
N THR A 5 -2.40 -12.43 -21.12
CA THR A 5 -1.91 -13.47 -22.03
C THR A 5 -1.48 -12.81 -23.34
N PHE A 6 -0.19 -12.81 -23.62
CA PHE A 6 0.33 -12.39 -24.92
C PHE A 6 0.04 -13.47 -25.96
N ASP A 7 -0.91 -13.21 -26.86
CA ASP A 7 -1.26 -14.09 -27.97
C ASP A 7 -0.28 -13.89 -29.13
N THR A 8 0.79 -14.70 -29.12
CA THR A 8 1.83 -14.74 -30.14
C THR A 8 1.25 -14.91 -31.55
N LEU A 9 0.23 -15.75 -31.72
CA LEU A 9 -0.34 -16.05 -33.04
C LEU A 9 -1.11 -14.85 -33.60
N LYS A 10 -1.95 -14.21 -32.78
CA LYS A 10 -2.65 -12.99 -33.17
C LYS A 10 -1.66 -11.86 -33.47
N PHE A 11 -0.58 -11.75 -32.71
CA PHE A 11 0.47 -10.76 -32.92
C PHE A 11 1.17 -10.95 -34.27
N VAL A 12 1.64 -12.16 -34.57
CA VAL A 12 2.29 -12.51 -35.86
C VAL A 12 1.35 -12.22 -37.03
N ARG A 13 0.08 -12.64 -36.96
CA ARG A 13 -0.90 -12.38 -38.03
C ARG A 13 -1.16 -10.89 -38.26
N THR A 14 -1.13 -10.08 -37.19
CA THR A 14 -1.30 -8.64 -37.30
C THR A 14 -0.13 -8.00 -38.03
N LEU A 15 1.10 -8.45 -37.78
CA LEU A 15 2.30 -7.98 -38.47
C LEU A 15 2.33 -8.41 -39.94
N GLN A 16 1.95 -9.66 -40.24
CA GLN A 16 1.82 -10.15 -41.60
C GLN A 16 0.79 -9.35 -42.41
N ALA A 17 -0.35 -8.98 -41.80
CA ALA A 17 -1.35 -8.10 -42.42
C ALA A 17 -0.83 -6.68 -42.69
N ALA A 18 0.25 -6.26 -42.02
CA ALA A 18 0.96 -5.00 -42.23
C ALA A 18 2.18 -5.13 -43.18
N ASN A 19 2.26 -6.21 -43.97
CA ASN A 19 3.34 -6.53 -44.91
C ASN A 19 4.71 -6.86 -44.28
N PHE A 20 4.75 -7.31 -43.02
CA PHE A 20 5.97 -7.90 -42.45
C PHE A 20 6.14 -9.33 -42.98
N SER A 21 7.38 -9.75 -43.23
CA SER A 21 7.66 -11.17 -43.53
C SER A 21 7.37 -12.05 -42.32
N GLU A 22 7.15 -13.34 -42.55
CA GLU A 22 6.94 -14.31 -41.47
C GLU A 22 8.10 -14.33 -40.47
N GLU A 23 9.35 -14.37 -40.96
CA GLU A 23 10.55 -14.29 -40.13
C GLU A 23 10.61 -12.99 -39.29
N GLN A 24 10.25 -11.85 -39.87
CA GLN A 24 10.22 -10.58 -39.14
C GLN A 24 9.13 -10.56 -38.07
N ALA A 25 7.95 -11.11 -38.38
CA ALA A 25 6.82 -11.17 -37.47
C ALA A 25 7.11 -12.10 -36.28
N GLU A 26 7.73 -13.26 -36.53
CA GLU A 26 8.14 -14.21 -35.49
C GLU A 26 9.26 -13.67 -34.61
N ALA A 27 10.29 -13.05 -35.22
CA ALA A 27 11.39 -12.44 -34.48
C ALA A 27 10.89 -11.33 -33.55
N LEU A 28 10.01 -10.45 -34.03
CA LEU A 28 9.44 -9.38 -33.21
C LEU A 28 8.51 -9.91 -32.12
N SER A 29 7.72 -10.95 -32.43
CA SER A 29 6.85 -11.59 -31.44
C SER A 29 7.64 -12.22 -30.29
N THR A 30 8.78 -12.84 -30.61
CA THR A 30 9.68 -13.44 -29.64
C THR A 30 10.33 -12.38 -28.77
N ALA A 31 10.90 -11.33 -29.36
CA ALA A 31 11.52 -10.23 -28.63
C ALA A 31 10.55 -9.54 -27.65
N ILE A 32 9.32 -9.26 -28.07
CA ILE A 32 8.31 -8.63 -27.21
C ILE A 32 7.88 -9.57 -26.08
N LYS A 33 7.73 -10.87 -26.36
CA LYS A 33 7.37 -11.88 -25.36
C LYS A 33 8.45 -12.01 -24.28
N ASP A 34 9.72 -11.93 -24.65
CA ASP A 34 10.83 -12.02 -23.72
C ASP A 34 10.96 -10.76 -22.87
N VAL A 35 10.81 -9.56 -23.44
CA VAL A 35 10.76 -8.30 -22.66
C VAL A 35 9.60 -8.31 -21.66
N GLN A 36 8.44 -8.86 -22.03
CA GLN A 36 7.29 -8.93 -21.13
C GLN A 36 7.49 -9.93 -19.99
N ARG A 37 8.28 -11.00 -20.20
CA ARG A 37 8.66 -11.93 -19.13
C ARG A 37 9.70 -11.32 -18.18
N GLU A 38 10.61 -10.53 -18.71
CA GLU A 38 11.65 -9.85 -17.91
C GLU A 38 11.12 -8.60 -17.18
N SER A 39 9.98 -8.05 -17.61
CA SER A 39 9.32 -6.96 -16.89
C SER A 39 8.66 -7.49 -15.61
N ASP A 40 9.40 -7.42 -14.51
CA ASP A 40 8.92 -7.75 -13.17
C ASP A 40 7.98 -6.63 -12.66
N LEU A 41 6.74 -6.63 -13.17
CA LEU A 41 5.76 -5.59 -12.87
C LEU A 41 4.93 -5.98 -11.65
N ALA A 42 4.95 -5.12 -10.62
CA ALA A 42 4.05 -5.25 -9.48
C ALA A 42 2.59 -5.30 -9.96
N THR A 43 1.88 -6.33 -9.57
CA THR A 43 0.48 -6.53 -9.95
C THR A 43 -0.43 -5.61 -9.16
N LYS A 44 -1.66 -5.42 -9.66
CA LYS A 44 -2.72 -4.74 -8.89
C LYS A 44 -3.02 -5.45 -7.56
N ALA A 45 -2.73 -6.75 -7.44
CA ALA A 45 -2.91 -7.47 -6.18
C ALA A 45 -1.84 -7.04 -5.16
N ASP A 46 -0.58 -6.95 -5.59
CA ASP A 46 0.55 -6.53 -4.75
C ASP A 46 0.35 -5.08 -4.26
N LEU A 47 -0.15 -4.20 -5.14
CA LEU A 47 -0.49 -2.82 -4.74
C LEU A 47 -1.62 -2.77 -3.71
N ARG A 48 -2.64 -3.63 -3.82
CA ARG A 48 -3.74 -3.71 -2.85
C ARG A 48 -3.28 -4.29 -1.51
N GLU A 49 -2.34 -5.22 -1.54
CA GLU A 49 -1.73 -5.77 -0.33
C GLU A 49 -0.91 -4.70 0.38
N LEU A 50 -0.09 -3.95 -0.36
CA LEU A 50 0.67 -2.82 0.17
C LEU A 50 -0.25 -1.74 0.75
N GLU A 51 -1.35 -1.39 0.06
CA GLU A 51 -2.34 -0.43 0.57
C GLU A 51 -2.95 -0.89 1.89
N LYS A 52 -3.27 -2.19 2.03
CA LYS A 52 -3.79 -2.76 3.27
C LYS A 52 -2.76 -2.72 4.39
N ALA A 53 -1.52 -3.06 4.11
CA ALA A 53 -0.43 -3.01 5.08
C ALA A 53 -0.23 -1.57 5.60
N ILE A 54 -0.14 -0.59 4.70
CA ILE A 54 -0.01 0.83 5.06
C ILE A 54 -1.19 1.30 5.92
N LYS A 55 -2.43 0.91 5.57
CA LYS A 55 -3.62 1.26 6.35
C LYS A 55 -3.60 0.64 7.76
N ALA A 56 -3.09 -0.57 7.89
CA ALA A 56 -2.94 -1.23 9.18
C ALA A 56 -1.92 -0.49 10.06
N ASP A 57 -0.74 -0.18 9.51
CA ASP A 57 0.34 0.53 10.22
C ASP A 57 -0.08 1.94 10.65
N LEU A 58 -0.83 2.64 9.79
CA LEU A 58 -1.37 3.95 10.11
C LEU A 58 -2.35 3.87 11.28
N LYS A 59 -3.29 2.92 11.23
CA LYS A 59 -4.27 2.71 12.31
C LYS A 59 -3.59 2.32 13.63
N GLU A 60 -2.56 1.49 13.58
CA GLU A 60 -1.78 1.15 14.78
C GLU A 60 -1.10 2.39 15.36
N THR A 61 -0.50 3.22 14.50
CA THR A 61 0.16 4.46 14.91
C THR A 61 -0.82 5.46 15.51
N GLU A 62 -1.99 5.65 14.90
CA GLU A 62 -3.08 6.48 15.44
C GLU A 62 -3.53 6.00 16.81
N ASN A 63 -3.79 4.70 16.95
CA ASN A 63 -4.17 4.10 18.23
C ASN A 63 -3.10 4.33 19.29
N ARG A 64 -1.82 4.13 18.95
CA ARG A 64 -0.70 4.34 19.87
C ARG A 64 -0.62 5.79 20.34
N ILE A 65 -0.85 6.76 19.45
CA ILE A 65 -0.90 8.19 19.80
C ILE A 65 -2.08 8.45 20.73
N ILE A 66 -3.28 7.96 20.39
CA ILE A 66 -4.48 8.14 21.20
C ILE A 66 -4.28 7.55 22.60
N TYR A 67 -3.82 6.29 22.71
CA TYR A 67 -3.58 5.65 24.01
C TYR A 67 -2.58 6.42 24.87
N ARG A 68 -1.45 6.85 24.29
CA ARG A 68 -0.45 7.64 25.02
C ARG A 68 -1.02 8.97 25.51
N LEU A 69 -1.76 9.68 24.66
CA LEU A 69 -2.38 10.95 25.03
C LEU A 69 -3.46 10.76 26.11
N THR A 70 -4.32 9.75 25.97
CA THR A 70 -5.38 9.46 26.96
C THR A 70 -4.79 9.12 28.32
N LEU A 71 -3.75 8.29 28.38
CA LEU A 71 -3.11 7.93 29.65
C LEU A 71 -2.41 9.15 30.28
N GLN A 72 -1.59 9.86 29.51
CA GLN A 72 -0.84 11.01 30.01
C GLN A 72 -1.76 12.14 30.51
N MET A 73 -2.85 12.42 29.78
CA MET A 73 -3.83 13.43 30.18
C MET A 73 -4.63 12.97 31.40
N GLY A 74 -5.01 11.69 31.47
CA GLY A 74 -5.70 11.10 32.61
C GLY A 74 -4.93 11.28 33.92
N ASP A 75 -3.64 10.95 33.90
CA ASP A 75 -2.75 11.13 35.05
C ASP A 75 -2.65 12.61 35.46
N MET A 76 -2.53 13.51 34.48
CA MET A 76 -2.44 14.96 34.72
C MET A 76 -3.72 15.54 35.33
N PHE A 77 -4.90 15.06 34.91
CA PHE A 77 -6.18 15.49 35.50
C PHE A 77 -6.33 15.02 36.94
N ILE A 78 -5.98 13.76 37.24
CA ILE A 78 -6.02 13.21 38.61
C ILE A 78 -5.09 14.03 39.51
N ALA A 79 -3.85 14.27 39.07
CA ALA A 79 -2.88 15.06 39.82
C ALA A 79 -3.39 16.48 40.13
N ASN A 80 -3.99 17.16 39.14
CA ASN A 80 -4.55 18.50 39.34
C ASN A 80 -5.72 18.51 40.33
N ILE A 81 -6.65 17.54 40.24
CA ILE A 81 -7.80 17.46 41.16
C ILE A 81 -7.33 17.25 42.60
N VAL A 82 -6.35 16.36 42.81
CA VAL A 82 -5.76 16.12 44.14
C VAL A 82 -5.09 17.38 44.68
N ALA A 83 -4.29 18.07 43.86
CA ALA A 83 -3.62 19.30 44.25
C ALA A 83 -4.62 20.42 44.63
N LEU A 84 -5.65 20.64 43.81
CA LEU A 84 -6.72 21.61 44.08
C LEU A 84 -7.49 21.29 45.37
N THR A 85 -7.78 20.01 45.61
CA THR A 85 -8.49 19.56 46.82
C THR A 85 -7.67 19.80 48.08
N ALA A 86 -6.36 19.51 48.03
CA ALA A 86 -5.44 19.78 49.13
C ALA A 86 -5.32 21.28 49.41
N LEU A 87 -5.20 22.10 48.36
CA LEU A 87 -5.14 23.55 48.47
C LEU A 87 -6.42 24.12 49.09
N TYR A 88 -7.59 23.68 48.60
CA TYR A 88 -8.88 24.09 49.14
C TYR A 88 -9.01 23.79 50.64
N LYS A 89 -8.62 22.58 51.06
CA LYS A 89 -8.63 22.20 52.48
C LYS A 89 -7.70 23.06 53.34
N LEU A 90 -6.56 23.49 52.80
CA LEU A 90 -5.60 24.35 53.52
C LEU A 90 -6.15 25.77 53.76
N PHE A 91 -6.96 26.30 52.83
CA PHE A 91 -7.50 27.66 52.93
C PHE A 91 -8.84 27.74 53.70
N VAL A 92 -9.61 26.65 53.73
CA VAL A 92 -10.93 26.61 54.38
C VAL A 92 -10.88 26.00 55.79
N SER A 93 -9.81 25.27 56.12
CA SER A 93 -9.50 24.83 57.50
C SER A 93 -8.71 25.89 58.26
#